data_AF-A0A7C5AL74-F1
#
_entry.id   AF-A0A7C5AL74-F1
#
_cell.length_a   1.000
_cell.length_b   1.000
_cell.length_c   1.000
_cell.angle_alpha   90.00
_cell.angle_beta   90.00
_cell.angle_gamma   90.00
#
_symmetry.space_group_name_H-M   'P 1'
#
loop_
_entity.id
_entity.type
_entity.pdbx_description
1 polymer ?
#
loop_
_entity_poly.entity_id
_entity_poly.type
_entity_poly.pdbx_seq_one_letter_code
_entity_poly.pdbx_strand_id
1 'polypeptide(L)'
;MKLTTVQREILESLFRDWAAPKMEAYQQHPGPLPPGRYYLALMQALHGPYSLPEIVERAQVGVSHGLLKVLRGTPPFREIAREAARDFANFVGWRILEASSIIERLVLSELLVILPGFDLAGNPIMESLKHGLAVCEENPNDNSFKRLHNLLLTFRDIVRLAHDTTPPERWPAKEGKLAGAISPLLDSIDFLTTQSEVEPELKEAIGSLTLSLQFLTSYSKVVF
;
A
#
# COMPACT_ATOMS: atom_id res chain seq x y z
N MET A 1 -4.59 -13.58 7.13
CA MET A 1 -5.39 -12.96 8.19
C MET A 1 -6.85 -12.91 7.75
N LYS A 2 -7.83 -13.23 8.60
CA LYS A 2 -9.25 -12.98 8.29
C LYS A 2 -9.58 -11.54 8.71
N LEU A 3 -10.23 -10.78 7.82
CA LEU A 3 -10.69 -9.43 8.14
C LEU A 3 -11.80 -9.49 9.20
N THR A 4 -11.79 -8.54 10.12
CA THR A 4 -12.94 -8.29 11.01
C THR A 4 -14.12 -7.72 10.21
N THR A 5 -15.33 -7.79 10.76
CA THR A 5 -16.53 -7.20 10.13
C THR A 5 -16.33 -5.72 9.81
N VAL A 6 -15.79 -4.95 10.77
CA VAL A 6 -15.54 -3.51 10.60
C VAL A 6 -14.52 -3.25 9.49
N GLN A 7 -13.39 -3.98 9.47
CA GLN A 7 -12.40 -3.84 8.40
C GLN A 7 -12.98 -4.17 7.02
N ARG A 8 -13.86 -5.18 6.93
CA ARG A 8 -14.54 -5.52 5.67
C ARG A 8 -15.46 -4.38 5.22
N GLU A 9 -16.26 -3.80 6.12
CA GLU A 9 -17.15 -2.68 5.78
C GLU A 9 -16.38 -1.44 5.31
N ILE A 10 -15.28 -1.10 5.99
CA ILE A 10 -14.39 0.00 5.60
C ILE A 10 -13.81 -0.27 4.20
N LEU A 11 -13.29 -1.47 3.99
CA LEU A 11 -12.70 -1.86 2.71
C LEU A 11 -13.72 -1.83 1.55
N GLU A 12 -14.93 -2.33 1.79
CA GLU A 12 -16.05 -2.27 0.82
C GLU A 12 -16.48 -0.82 0.55
N SER A 13 -16.48 0.06 1.56
CA SER A 13 -16.75 1.49 1.37
C SER A 13 -15.69 2.16 0.50
N LEU A 14 -14.41 1.98 0.84
CA LEU A 14 -13.28 2.52 0.07
C LEU A 14 -13.32 2.07 -1.39
N PHE A 15 -13.65 0.79 -1.62
CA PHE A 15 -13.78 0.27 -2.97
C PHE A 15 -14.91 0.93 -3.75
N ARG A 16 -16.09 1.11 -3.13
CA ARG A 16 -17.22 1.79 -3.79
C ARG A 16 -16.86 3.21 -4.19
N ASP A 17 -16.24 3.97 -3.29
CA ASP A 17 -15.83 5.35 -3.54
C ASP A 17 -14.81 5.44 -4.68
N TRP A 18 -13.86 4.50 -4.73
CA TRP A 18 -12.85 4.45 -5.78
C TRP A 18 -13.37 3.94 -7.12
N ALA A 19 -14.33 3.00 -7.11
CA ALA A 19 -14.86 2.34 -8.30
C ALA A 19 -15.95 3.18 -8.99
N ALA A 20 -16.76 3.94 -8.24
CA ALA A 20 -17.84 4.76 -8.76
C ALA A 20 -17.41 5.68 -9.93
N PRO A 21 -16.40 6.56 -9.78
CA PRO A 21 -15.98 7.44 -10.88
C PRO A 21 -15.41 6.68 -12.09
N LYS A 22 -14.85 5.47 -11.90
CA LYS A 22 -14.36 4.62 -13.00
C LYS A 22 -15.51 4.02 -13.78
N MET A 23 -16.55 3.58 -13.08
CA MET A 23 -17.76 3.05 -13.70
C MET A 23 -18.51 4.14 -14.47
N GLU A 24 -18.60 5.36 -13.94
CA GLU A 24 -19.18 6.51 -14.63
C GLU A 24 -18.40 6.87 -15.90
N ALA A 25 -17.07 6.96 -15.81
CA ALA A 25 -16.21 7.20 -16.97
C ALA A 25 -16.36 6.09 -18.04
N TYR A 26 -16.48 4.82 -17.59
CA TYR A 26 -16.71 3.69 -18.49
C TYR A 26 -18.06 3.72 -19.19
N GLN A 27 -19.11 4.24 -18.55
CA GLN A 27 -20.42 4.39 -19.17
C GLN A 27 -20.39 5.43 -20.30
N GLN A 28 -19.61 6.49 -20.14
CA GLN A 28 -19.44 7.54 -21.16
C GLN A 28 -18.52 7.09 -22.30
N HIS A 29 -17.46 6.34 -21.97
CA HIS A 29 -16.47 5.83 -22.92
C HIS A 29 -16.21 4.33 -22.69
N PRO A 30 -17.07 3.45 -23.21
CA PRO A 30 -16.94 2.01 -23.01
C PRO A 30 -15.65 1.44 -23.62
N GLY A 31 -15.00 0.59 -22.84
CA GLY A 31 -13.79 -0.12 -23.27
C GLY A 31 -14.06 -1.48 -23.92
N PRO A 32 -13.05 -2.36 -24.01
CA PRO A 32 -13.12 -3.62 -24.75
C PRO A 32 -13.89 -4.75 -24.03
N LEU A 33 -14.42 -4.51 -22.83
CA LEU A 33 -15.18 -5.49 -22.07
C LEU A 33 -16.67 -5.08 -22.00
N PRO A 34 -17.59 -6.03 -21.82
CA PRO A 34 -18.93 -5.68 -21.37
C PRO A 34 -18.87 -5.06 -19.95
N PRO A 35 -19.76 -4.10 -19.60
CA PRO A 35 -19.73 -3.40 -18.31
C PRO A 35 -19.68 -4.33 -17.09
N GLY A 36 -20.41 -5.44 -17.10
CA GLY A 36 -20.38 -6.42 -16.02
C GLY A 36 -19.01 -7.10 -15.85
N ARG A 37 -18.31 -7.40 -16.95
CA ARG A 37 -16.95 -7.98 -16.90
C ARG A 37 -15.91 -6.94 -16.50
N TYR A 38 -16.09 -5.69 -16.89
CA TYR A 38 -15.26 -4.60 -16.42
C TYR A 38 -15.37 -4.42 -14.90
N TYR A 39 -16.59 -4.36 -14.36
CA TYR A 39 -16.80 -4.30 -12.91
C TYR A 39 -16.19 -5.50 -12.17
N LEU A 40 -16.35 -6.72 -12.71
CA LEU A 40 -15.70 -7.91 -12.16
C LEU A 40 -14.17 -7.85 -12.16
N ALA A 41 -13.57 -7.18 -13.16
CA ALA A 41 -12.14 -6.95 -13.21
C ALA A 41 -11.72 -5.97 -12.10
N LEU A 42 -12.46 -4.88 -11.90
CA LEU A 42 -12.23 -3.94 -10.78
C LEU A 42 -12.31 -4.64 -9.43
N MET A 43 -13.30 -5.50 -9.22
CA MET A 43 -13.47 -6.25 -7.96
C MET A 43 -12.29 -7.19 -7.63
N GLN A 44 -11.42 -7.53 -8.59
CA GLN A 44 -10.19 -8.27 -8.28
C GLN A 44 -9.25 -7.47 -7.36
N ALA A 45 -9.39 -6.15 -7.29
CA ALA A 45 -8.64 -5.29 -6.39
C ALA A 45 -8.88 -5.60 -4.90
N LEU A 46 -10.02 -6.19 -4.53
CA LEU A 46 -10.37 -6.52 -3.15
C LEU A 46 -9.90 -7.92 -2.72
N HIS A 47 -10.08 -8.90 -3.60
CA HIS A 47 -10.01 -10.32 -3.24
C HIS A 47 -8.81 -11.04 -3.86
N GLY A 48 -8.09 -10.36 -4.76
CA GLY A 48 -7.02 -10.93 -5.54
C GLY A 48 -7.50 -12.08 -6.43
N PRO A 49 -6.58 -12.70 -7.17
CA PRO A 49 -6.91 -13.74 -8.14
C PRO A 49 -7.35 -15.08 -7.52
N TYR A 50 -7.54 -15.20 -6.20
CA TYR A 50 -7.79 -16.51 -5.55
C TYR A 50 -8.96 -16.58 -4.55
N SER A 51 -9.55 -15.47 -4.07
CA SER A 51 -10.56 -15.52 -2.97
C SER A 51 -12.00 -15.12 -3.36
N LEU A 52 -12.52 -15.67 -4.47
CA LEU A 52 -13.78 -15.22 -5.09
C LEU A 52 -15.08 -16.07 -4.95
N PRO A 53 -15.33 -16.89 -3.89
CA PRO A 53 -16.67 -17.47 -3.72
C PRO A 53 -17.77 -16.41 -3.51
N GLU A 54 -17.48 -15.31 -2.81
CA GLU A 54 -18.51 -14.34 -2.37
C GLU A 54 -18.90 -13.28 -3.42
N ILE A 55 -18.10 -13.08 -4.48
CA ILE A 55 -18.36 -12.07 -5.51
C ILE A 55 -19.33 -12.56 -6.59
N VAL A 56 -19.27 -13.85 -6.91
CA VAL A 56 -20.14 -14.44 -7.95
C VAL A 56 -21.61 -14.38 -7.52
N GLU A 57 -21.89 -14.56 -6.22
CA GLU A 57 -23.23 -14.43 -5.66
C GLU A 57 -23.68 -12.97 -5.52
N ARG A 58 -22.80 -12.06 -5.06
CA ARG A 58 -23.16 -10.65 -4.79
C ARG A 58 -23.33 -9.79 -6.04
N ALA A 59 -22.54 -10.04 -7.09
CA ALA A 59 -22.52 -9.15 -8.24
C ALA A 59 -23.60 -9.48 -9.29
N GLN A 60 -24.36 -10.58 -9.13
CA GLN A 60 -25.42 -11.02 -10.07
C GLN A 60 -25.00 -11.06 -11.55
N VAL A 61 -23.70 -11.14 -11.84
CA VAL A 61 -23.16 -10.96 -13.20
C VAL A 61 -23.33 -12.21 -14.07
N GLY A 62 -23.94 -13.27 -13.54
CA GLY A 62 -24.14 -14.53 -14.27
C GLY A 62 -22.85 -15.25 -14.68
N VAL A 63 -21.71 -14.94 -14.05
CA VAL A 63 -20.40 -15.52 -14.39
C VAL A 63 -20.12 -16.73 -13.50
N SER A 64 -20.04 -17.92 -14.07
CA SER A 64 -19.68 -19.12 -13.32
C SER A 64 -18.24 -19.06 -12.79
N HIS A 65 -17.96 -19.80 -11.71
CA HIS A 65 -16.62 -19.93 -11.14
C HIS A 65 -15.57 -20.35 -12.17
N GLY A 66 -15.94 -21.26 -13.09
CA GLY A 66 -15.07 -21.70 -14.18
C GLY A 66 -14.75 -20.58 -15.17
N LEU A 67 -15.74 -19.78 -15.55
CA LEU A 67 -15.56 -18.66 -16.48
C LEU A 67 -14.66 -17.56 -15.87
N LEU A 68 -14.82 -17.24 -14.59
CA LEU A 68 -13.95 -16.28 -13.90
C LEU A 68 -12.48 -16.74 -13.88
N LYS A 69 -12.22 -18.03 -13.68
CA LYS A 69 -10.86 -18.60 -13.71
C LYS A 69 -10.21 -18.42 -15.08
N VAL A 70 -10.97 -18.60 -16.16
CA VAL A 70 -10.50 -18.36 -17.53
C VAL A 70 -10.25 -16.86 -17.76
N LEU A 71 -11.20 -15.99 -17.40
CA LEU A 71 -11.08 -14.54 -17.59
C LEU A 71 -9.83 -13.95 -16.92
N ARG A 72 -9.47 -14.44 -15.73
CA ARG A 72 -8.25 -14.02 -15.02
C ARG A 72 -6.96 -14.29 -15.80
N GLY A 73 -6.95 -15.28 -16.68
CA GLY A 73 -5.81 -15.62 -17.52
C GLY A 73 -5.77 -14.85 -18.84
N THR A 74 -6.89 -14.28 -19.27
CA THR A 74 -7.06 -13.81 -20.65
C THR A 74 -7.08 -12.28 -20.76
N PRO A 75 -6.35 -11.70 -21.73
CA PRO A 75 -6.52 -10.30 -22.11
C PRO A 75 -7.93 -10.04 -22.68
N PRO A 76 -8.49 -8.82 -22.53
CA PRO A 76 -7.94 -7.68 -21.78
C PRO A 76 -8.28 -7.72 -20.27
N PHE A 77 -9.08 -8.68 -19.81
CA PHE A 77 -9.55 -8.75 -18.41
C PHE A 77 -8.41 -8.82 -17.40
N ARG A 78 -7.41 -9.67 -17.65
CA ARG A 78 -6.25 -9.82 -16.76
C ARG A 78 -5.48 -8.51 -16.54
N GLU A 79 -5.33 -7.71 -17.59
CA GLU A 79 -4.58 -6.45 -17.55
C GLU A 79 -5.33 -5.43 -16.72
N ILE A 80 -6.62 -5.22 -17.01
CA ILE A 80 -7.50 -4.34 -16.25
C ILE A 80 -7.55 -4.74 -14.77
N ALA A 81 -7.64 -6.04 -14.47
CA ALA A 81 -7.68 -6.52 -13.09
C ALA A 81 -6.36 -6.27 -12.33
N ARG A 82 -5.20 -6.40 -12.99
CA ARG A 82 -3.89 -6.13 -12.38
C ARG A 82 -3.70 -4.63 -12.11
N GLU A 83 -4.08 -3.81 -13.08
CA GLU A 83 -4.03 -2.35 -12.96
C GLU A 83 -4.97 -1.87 -11.84
N ALA A 84 -6.22 -2.34 -11.84
CA ALA A 84 -7.19 -2.07 -10.79
C ALA A 84 -6.67 -2.41 -9.39
N ALA A 85 -6.01 -3.56 -9.22
CA ALA A 85 -5.44 -3.93 -7.92
C ALA A 85 -4.36 -2.95 -7.46
N ARG A 86 -3.44 -2.55 -8.36
CA ARG A 86 -2.38 -1.58 -8.06
C ARG A 86 -2.95 -0.20 -7.76
N ASP A 87 -3.87 0.27 -8.59
CA ASP A 87 -4.48 1.60 -8.47
C ASP A 87 -5.32 1.72 -7.21
N PHE A 88 -6.04 0.66 -6.83
CA PHE A 88 -6.79 0.64 -5.59
C PHE A 88 -5.88 0.62 -4.36
N ALA A 89 -4.79 -0.15 -4.38
CA ALA A 89 -3.81 -0.12 -3.31
C ALA A 89 -3.17 1.27 -3.17
N ASN A 90 -2.85 1.94 -4.28
CA ASN A 90 -2.38 3.32 -4.28
C ASN A 90 -3.44 4.28 -3.71
N PHE A 91 -4.70 4.14 -4.10
CA PHE A 91 -5.79 4.93 -3.53
C PHE A 91 -5.84 4.81 -2.01
N VAL A 92 -5.79 3.58 -1.46
CA VAL A 92 -5.75 3.38 0.00
C VAL A 92 -4.48 3.98 0.61
N GLY A 93 -3.33 3.88 -0.07
CA GLY A 93 -2.07 4.52 0.35
C GLY A 93 -2.18 6.04 0.48
N TRP A 94 -2.86 6.71 -0.44
CA TRP A 94 -3.13 8.15 -0.34
C TRP A 94 -4.07 8.47 0.82
N ARG A 95 -5.10 7.66 1.04
CA ARG A 95 -6.02 7.82 2.17
C ARG A 95 -5.31 7.70 3.54
N ILE A 96 -4.28 6.86 3.66
CA ILE A 96 -3.45 6.78 4.88
C ILE A 96 -2.76 8.12 5.17
N LEU A 97 -2.24 8.78 4.13
CA LEU A 97 -1.53 10.06 4.25
C LEU A 97 -2.49 11.22 4.58
N GLU A 98 -3.74 11.12 4.12
CA GLU A 98 -4.83 12.08 4.40
C GLU A 98 -5.55 11.81 5.74
N ALA A 99 -5.28 10.68 6.39
CA ALA A 99 -6.01 10.22 7.56
C ALA A 99 -5.95 11.25 8.71
N SER A 100 -7.12 11.56 9.26
CA SER A 100 -7.31 12.62 10.26
C SER A 100 -6.93 12.19 11.68
N SER A 101 -6.87 10.87 11.92
CA SER A 101 -6.54 10.29 13.22
C SER A 101 -5.55 9.13 13.10
N ILE A 102 -4.84 8.86 14.19
CA ILE A 102 -3.91 7.72 14.27
C ILE A 102 -4.64 6.38 14.15
N ILE A 103 -5.87 6.28 14.70
CA ILE A 103 -6.69 5.07 14.63
C ILE A 103 -7.06 4.77 13.17
N GLU A 104 -7.56 5.78 12.45
CA GLU A 104 -7.87 5.65 11.02
C GLU A 104 -6.64 5.21 10.22
N ARG A 105 -5.49 5.86 10.46
CA ARG A 105 -4.23 5.52 9.79
C ARG A 105 -3.79 4.07 10.03
N LEU A 106 -3.92 3.56 11.25
CA LEU A 106 -3.56 2.20 11.60
C LEU A 106 -4.48 1.19 10.91
N VAL A 107 -5.81 1.41 10.96
CA VAL A 107 -6.78 0.55 10.28
C VAL A 107 -6.55 0.52 8.77
N LEU A 108 -6.30 1.68 8.15
CA LEU A 108 -6.01 1.77 6.72
C LEU A 108 -4.67 1.11 6.35
N SER A 109 -3.65 1.22 7.20
CA SER A 109 -2.36 0.52 7.02
C SER A 109 -2.52 -1.00 7.04
N GLU A 110 -3.30 -1.54 7.98
CA GLU A 110 -3.62 -2.96 8.04
C GLU A 110 -4.38 -3.44 6.80
N LEU A 111 -5.32 -2.62 6.31
CA LEU A 111 -6.04 -2.91 5.08
C LEU A 111 -5.11 -2.87 3.86
N LEU A 112 -4.22 -1.88 3.76
CA LEU A 112 -3.30 -1.74 2.63
C LEU A 112 -2.42 -2.98 2.47
N VAL A 113 -1.80 -3.48 3.55
CA VAL A 113 -0.81 -4.58 3.46
C VAL A 113 -1.39 -5.90 2.96
N ILE A 114 -2.70 -6.09 3.08
CA ILE A 114 -3.39 -7.29 2.60
C ILE A 114 -3.91 -7.15 1.16
N LEU A 115 -3.86 -5.95 0.56
CA LEU A 115 -4.38 -5.74 -0.79
C LEU A 115 -3.53 -6.49 -1.83
N PRO A 116 -4.18 -7.09 -2.85
CA PRO A 116 -3.48 -7.83 -3.90
C PRO A 116 -2.46 -7.00 -4.69
N GLY A 117 -2.73 -5.70 -4.87
CA GLY A 117 -1.85 -4.78 -5.59
C GLY A 117 -0.84 -4.04 -4.71
N PHE A 118 -0.75 -4.37 -3.43
CA PHE A 118 0.18 -3.70 -2.53
C PHE A 118 1.63 -4.02 -2.88
N ASP A 119 2.40 -2.96 -3.16
CA ASP A 119 3.84 -2.99 -3.36
C ASP A 119 4.53 -2.19 -2.24
N LEU A 120 5.28 -2.90 -1.40
CA LEU A 120 5.96 -2.29 -0.26
C LEU A 120 7.06 -1.29 -0.67
N ALA A 121 7.66 -1.47 -1.84
CA ALA A 121 8.71 -0.59 -2.36
C ALA A 121 8.17 0.51 -3.28
N GLY A 122 6.95 0.35 -3.81
CA GLY A 122 6.35 1.24 -4.80
C GLY A 122 4.95 1.72 -4.41
N ASN A 123 4.81 2.32 -3.23
CA ASN A 123 3.54 2.85 -2.71
C ASN A 123 3.62 4.36 -2.40
N PRO A 124 2.45 5.03 -2.24
CA PRO A 124 2.40 6.47 -1.97
C PRO A 124 3.16 6.94 -0.73
N ILE A 125 3.29 6.10 0.30
CA ILE A 125 3.97 6.46 1.55
C ILE A 125 5.48 6.55 1.28
N MET A 126 6.05 5.59 0.53
CA MET A 126 7.44 5.66 0.08
C MET A 126 7.72 6.91 -0.76
N GLU A 127 6.84 7.23 -1.72
CA GLU A 127 7.00 8.43 -2.54
C GLU A 127 6.90 9.72 -1.71
N SER A 128 6.00 9.75 -0.72
CA SER A 128 5.88 10.88 0.21
C SER A 128 7.10 11.01 1.11
N LEU A 129 7.73 9.90 1.50
CA LEU A 129 8.98 9.91 2.27
C LEU A 129 10.13 10.52 1.44
N LYS A 130 10.27 10.12 0.16
CA LYS A 130 11.26 10.70 -0.77
C LYS A 130 11.05 12.21 -0.92
N HIS A 131 9.81 12.63 -1.13
CA HIS A 131 9.47 14.04 -1.25
C HIS A 131 9.72 14.80 0.05
N GLY A 132 9.33 14.22 1.20
CA GLY A 132 9.57 14.80 2.52
C GLY A 132 11.04 15.01 2.82
N LEU A 133 11.90 14.06 2.44
CA LEU A 133 13.35 14.19 2.54
C LEU A 133 13.87 15.38 1.70
N ALA A 134 13.48 15.46 0.43
CA ALA A 134 13.91 16.58 -0.44
C ALA A 134 13.49 17.95 0.14
N VAL A 135 12.28 18.05 0.70
CA VAL A 135 11.82 19.27 1.39
C VAL A 135 12.66 19.59 2.62
N CYS A 136 13.07 18.57 3.40
CA CYS A 136 13.96 18.77 4.55
C CYS A 136 15.36 19.23 4.12
N GLU A 137 15.89 18.72 3.00
CA GLU A 137 17.19 19.15 2.46
C GLU A 137 17.17 20.62 2.03
N GLU A 138 16.10 21.06 1.37
CA GLU A 138 15.94 22.45 0.91
C GLU A 138 15.68 23.43 2.06
N ASN A 139 14.95 23.01 3.10
CA ASN A 139 14.57 23.86 4.23
C ASN A 139 14.61 23.09 5.56
N PRO A 140 15.81 22.87 6.13
CA PRO A 140 15.98 22.10 7.35
C PRO A 140 15.52 22.89 8.58
N ASN A 141 14.33 22.56 9.10
CA ASN A 141 13.77 23.16 10.31
C ASN A 141 12.88 22.15 11.07
N ASP A 142 12.52 22.46 12.31
CA ASP A 142 11.74 21.52 13.14
C ASP A 142 10.44 21.05 12.49
N ASN A 143 9.77 21.90 11.70
CA ASN A 143 8.51 21.53 11.04
C ASN A 143 8.73 20.53 9.90
N SER A 144 9.78 20.71 9.08
CA SER A 144 10.11 19.76 8.01
C SER A 144 10.54 18.42 8.61
N PHE A 145 11.38 18.43 9.66
CA PHE A 145 11.77 17.22 10.37
C PHE A 145 10.62 16.53 11.11
N LYS A 146 9.68 17.27 11.72
CA LYS A 146 8.47 16.68 12.35
C LYS A 146 7.58 15.98 11.31
N ARG A 147 7.47 16.54 10.10
CA ARG A 147 6.76 15.88 8.97
C ARG A 147 7.48 14.62 8.53
N LEU A 148 8.80 14.68 8.36
CA LEU A 148 9.64 13.53 7.99
C LEU A 148 9.54 12.41 9.03
N HIS A 149 9.62 12.74 10.32
CA HIS A 149 9.39 11.81 11.44
C HIS A 149 8.04 11.10 11.33
N ASN A 150 6.95 11.84 11.08
CA ASN A 150 5.61 11.24 10.98
C ASN A 150 5.47 10.32 9.76
N LEU A 151 6.12 10.64 8.64
CA LEU A 151 6.18 9.79 7.47
C LEU A 151 6.99 8.51 7.74
N LEU A 152 8.15 8.63 8.39
CA LEU A 152 8.97 7.49 8.82
C LEU A 152 8.22 6.56 9.76
N LEU A 153 7.52 7.11 10.75
CA LEU A 153 6.72 6.33 11.70
C LEU A 153 5.63 5.53 10.95
N THR A 154 4.89 6.21 10.08
CA THR A 154 3.84 5.58 9.26
C THR A 154 4.40 4.48 8.37
N PHE A 155 5.54 4.75 7.72
CA PHE A 155 6.20 3.79 6.85
C PHE A 155 6.73 2.58 7.63
N ARG A 156 7.35 2.79 8.79
CA ARG A 156 7.81 1.73 9.69
C ARG A 156 6.67 0.82 10.12
N ASP A 157 5.51 1.38 10.46
CA ASP A 157 4.34 0.58 10.84
C ASP A 157 3.82 -0.26 9.67
N ILE A 158 3.80 0.28 8.45
CA ILE A 158 3.46 -0.48 7.23
C ILE A 158 4.47 -1.61 6.98
N VAL A 159 5.77 -1.34 7.09
CA VAL A 159 6.82 -2.37 6.90
C VAL A 159 6.67 -3.48 7.93
N ARG A 160 6.45 -3.13 9.20
CA ARG A 160 6.20 -4.10 10.28
C ARG A 160 4.95 -4.94 10.02
N LEU A 161 3.83 -4.30 9.67
CA LEU A 161 2.60 -5.01 9.33
C LEU A 161 2.79 -5.94 8.12
N ALA A 162 3.53 -5.49 7.10
CA ALA A 162 3.84 -6.30 5.93
C ALA A 162 4.74 -7.49 6.29
N HIS A 163 5.71 -7.31 7.18
CA HIS A 163 6.56 -8.38 7.72
C HIS A 163 5.70 -9.42 8.46
N ASP A 164 4.86 -8.98 9.38
CA ASP A 164 4.04 -9.87 10.24
C ASP A 164 2.94 -10.62 9.46
N THR A 165 2.51 -10.09 8.32
CA THR A 165 1.43 -10.67 7.50
C THR A 165 1.89 -11.43 6.26
N THR A 166 3.12 -11.20 5.80
CA THR A 166 3.69 -11.91 4.64
C THR A 166 4.20 -13.27 5.11
N PRO A 167 3.86 -14.38 4.43
CA PRO A 167 4.43 -15.69 4.75
C PRO A 167 5.97 -15.65 4.71
N PRO A 168 6.67 -16.31 5.67
CA PRO A 168 8.13 -16.24 5.78
C PRO A 168 8.86 -16.58 4.48
N GLU A 169 8.36 -17.52 3.69
CA GLU A 169 8.95 -17.93 2.42
C GLU A 169 8.85 -16.88 1.31
N ARG A 170 7.95 -15.90 1.45
CA ARG A 170 7.76 -14.79 0.51
C ARG A 170 8.43 -13.50 0.96
N TRP A 171 8.78 -13.40 2.25
CA TRP A 171 9.36 -12.20 2.83
C TRP A 171 10.72 -11.82 2.20
N PRO A 172 11.70 -12.72 2.01
CA PRO A 172 13.01 -12.35 1.46
C PRO A 172 12.94 -11.63 0.10
N ALA A 173 11.99 -12.02 -0.76
CA ALA A 173 11.80 -11.38 -2.05
C ALA A 173 11.22 -9.96 -1.94
N LYS A 174 10.33 -9.72 -0.96
CA LYS A 174 9.82 -8.36 -0.67
C LYS A 174 10.88 -7.51 0.02
N GLU A 175 11.58 -8.10 0.98
CA GLU A 175 12.65 -7.44 1.74
C GLU A 175 13.78 -6.99 0.83
N GLY A 176 14.27 -7.83 -0.08
CA GLY A 176 15.35 -7.45 -1.00
C GLY A 176 14.97 -6.25 -1.89
N LYS A 177 13.72 -6.20 -2.36
CA LYS A 177 13.20 -5.05 -3.12
C LYS A 177 13.08 -3.80 -2.25
N LEU A 178 12.56 -3.95 -1.03
CA LEU A 178 12.44 -2.86 -0.07
C LEU A 178 13.81 -2.30 0.30
N ALA A 179 14.76 -3.16 0.70
CA ALA A 179 16.12 -2.78 1.08
C ALA A 179 16.79 -1.95 -0.02
N GLY A 180 16.74 -2.41 -1.28
CA GLY A 180 17.28 -1.65 -2.41
C GLY A 180 16.64 -0.28 -2.62
N ALA A 181 15.35 -0.13 -2.30
CA ALA A 181 14.63 1.13 -2.43
C ALA A 181 14.83 2.09 -1.25
N ILE A 182 14.93 1.56 -0.02
CA ILE A 182 14.91 2.37 1.21
C ILE A 182 16.31 2.68 1.74
N SER A 183 17.33 1.84 1.52
CA SER A 183 18.67 2.07 2.08
C SER A 183 19.26 3.45 1.72
N PRO A 184 19.25 3.91 0.45
CA PRO A 184 19.76 5.23 0.12
C PRO A 184 19.02 6.38 0.81
N LEU A 185 17.71 6.20 1.06
CA LEU A 185 16.89 7.19 1.75
C LEU A 185 17.24 7.27 3.22
N LEU A 186 17.42 6.12 3.89
CA LEU A 186 17.79 6.08 5.30
C LEU A 186 19.18 6.68 5.54
N ASP A 187 20.16 6.37 4.68
CA ASP A 187 21.50 6.96 4.77
C ASP A 187 21.44 8.49 4.63
N SER A 188 20.61 8.99 3.73
CA SER A 188 20.42 10.44 3.51
C SER A 188 19.73 11.11 4.72
N ILE A 189 18.73 10.44 5.31
CA ILE A 189 18.03 10.92 6.51
C ILE A 189 18.99 10.99 7.71
N ASP A 190 19.80 9.96 7.93
CA ASP A 190 20.76 9.93 9.03
C ASP A 190 21.82 11.03 8.89
N PHE A 191 22.34 11.21 7.67
CA PHE A 191 23.27 12.29 7.35
C PHE A 191 22.64 13.66 7.63
N LEU A 192 21.46 13.92 7.09
CA LEU A 192 20.75 15.19 7.23
C LEU A 192 20.41 15.51 8.70
N THR A 193 19.94 14.51 9.44
CA THR A 193 19.61 14.64 10.87
C THR A 193 20.84 15.00 11.69
N THR A 194 22.00 14.40 11.39
CA THR A 194 23.27 14.66 12.08
C THR A 194 23.77 16.09 11.85
N GLN A 195 23.61 16.63 10.64
CA GLN A 195 24.09 17.98 10.29
C GLN A 195 23.14 19.10 10.74
N SER A 196 21.89 18.79 11.04
CA SER A 196 20.88 19.80 11.42
C SER A 196 21.06 20.31 12.85
N GLU A 197 20.49 21.47 13.18
CA GLU A 197 20.43 22.01 14.56
C GLU A 197 19.09 21.71 15.26
N VAL A 198 18.28 20.78 14.73
CA VAL A 198 16.94 20.49 15.29
C VAL A 198 16.99 19.92 16.71
N GLU A 199 15.85 20.00 17.39
CA GLU A 199 15.65 19.51 18.75
C GLU A 199 16.27 18.11 18.96
N PRO A 200 17.13 17.91 20.00
CA PRO A 200 17.81 16.63 20.22
C PRO A 200 16.87 15.43 20.33
N GLU A 201 15.72 15.60 20.97
CA GLU A 201 14.69 14.57 21.11
C GLU A 201 14.13 14.12 19.75
N LEU A 202 13.93 15.07 18.83
CA LEU A 202 13.45 14.79 17.48
C LEU A 202 14.51 14.03 16.67
N LYS A 203 15.79 14.39 16.83
CA LYS A 203 16.91 13.64 16.21
C LYS A 203 16.94 12.20 16.69
N GLU A 204 16.84 11.99 18.01
CA GLU A 204 16.82 10.65 18.60
C GLU A 204 15.63 9.83 18.09
N ALA A 205 14.44 10.42 18.03
CA ALA A 205 13.25 9.77 17.51
C ALA A 205 13.40 9.35 16.03
N ILE A 206 13.93 10.23 15.18
CA ILE A 206 14.20 9.93 13.77
C ILE A 206 15.24 8.82 13.64
N GLY A 207 16.37 8.91 14.36
CA GLY A 207 17.40 7.89 14.36
C GLY A 207 16.89 6.52 14.80
N SER A 208 16.02 6.48 15.83
CA SER A 208 15.37 5.25 16.28
C SER A 208 14.48 4.63 15.19
N LEU A 209 13.73 5.45 14.45
CA LEU A 209 12.90 4.98 13.34
C LEU A 209 13.75 4.48 12.17
N THR A 210 14.84 5.17 11.83
CA THR A 210 15.78 4.74 10.79
C THR A 210 16.38 3.37 11.15
N LEU A 211 16.91 3.22 12.36
CA LEU A 211 17.47 1.96 12.85
C LEU A 211 16.44 0.82 12.84
N SER A 212 15.20 1.11 13.25
CA SER A 212 14.11 0.12 13.21
C SER A 212 13.81 -0.35 11.78
N LEU A 213 13.81 0.56 10.80
CA LEU A 213 13.62 0.21 9.39
C LEU A 213 14.80 -0.59 8.85
N GLN A 214 16.04 -0.18 9.13
CA GLN A 214 17.25 -0.92 8.76
C GLN A 214 17.19 -2.36 9.28
N PHE A 215 16.78 -2.55 10.54
CA PHE A 215 16.61 -3.87 11.16
C PHE A 215 15.54 -4.71 10.45
N LEU A 216 14.36 -4.14 10.19
CA LEU A 216 13.28 -4.84 9.46
C LEU A 216 13.69 -5.24 8.04
N THR A 217 14.63 -4.51 7.43
CA THR A 217 15.15 -4.79 6.07
C THR A 217 16.45 -5.57 6.02
N SER A 218 16.97 -5.98 7.19
CA SER A 218 18.16 -6.82 7.32
C SER A 218 17.85 -8.18 7.98
N TYR A 219 16.59 -8.44 8.30
CA TYR A 219 16.15 -9.57 9.11
C TYR A 219 16.38 -10.92 8.42
N SER A 220 16.23 -11.02 7.09
CA SER A 220 16.53 -12.27 6.37
C SER A 220 18.02 -12.62 6.32
N LYS A 221 18.92 -11.68 6.60
CA LYS A 221 20.36 -11.96 6.72
C LYS A 221 20.74 -12.56 8.06
N VAL A 222 19.89 -12.47 9.08
CA VAL A 222 20.18 -12.90 10.47
C VAL A 222 19.65 -14.31 10.75
N VAL A 223 18.72 -14.83 9.93
CA VAL A 223 18.05 -16.12 10.16
C VAL A 223 18.29 -17.08 8.98
N PHE A 224 19.55 -17.40 8.65
CA PHE A 224 19.92 -18.60 7.88
C PHE A 224 21.36 -19.02 8.16
#